data_AF-A0A317GKC5-F1
#
_entry.id   AF-A0A317GKC5-F1
#
_cell.length_a   1.000
_cell.length_b   1.000
_cell.length_c   1.000
_cell.angle_alpha   90.00
_cell.angle_beta   90.00
_cell.angle_gamma   90.00
#
_symmetry.space_group_name_H-M   'P 1'
#
loop_
_entity.id
_entity.type
_entity.pdbx_description
1 polymer ?
#
loop_
_entity_poly.entity_id
_entity_poly.type
_entity_poly.pdbx_seq_one_letter_code
_entity_poly.pdbx_strand_id
1 'polypeptide(L)' 'MSNSVKITPSDNNGADVKPTSANTVDEIKKYLDNHGIAYTSTDTKDQLLAKLGE' A
#
# COMPACT_ATOMS: atom_id res chain seq x y z
N MET A 1 11.50 -4.94 -29.26
CA MET A 1 10.16 -4.55 -28.74
C MET A 1 10.18 -4.69 -27.23
N SER A 2 9.58 -3.74 -26.51
CA SER A 2 9.55 -3.65 -25.05
C SER A 2 8.97 -4.90 -24.39
N ASN A 3 9.72 -5.50 -23.45
CA ASN A 3 9.16 -6.45 -22.49
C ASN A 3 8.38 -5.65 -21.44
N SER A 4 7.14 -5.32 -21.75
CA SER A 4 6.19 -4.82 -20.77
C SER A 4 5.80 -5.97 -19.86
N VAL A 5 6.53 -6.15 -18.75
CA VAL A 5 6.03 -6.91 -17.61
C VAL A 5 4.82 -6.13 -17.09
N LYS A 6 3.64 -6.46 -17.62
CA LYS A 6 2.36 -6.03 -17.06
C LYS A 6 2.18 -6.88 -15.82
N ILE A 7 2.68 -6.38 -14.69
CA ILE A 7 2.37 -6.90 -13.37
C ILE A 7 0.85 -6.78 -13.26
N THR A 8 0.15 -7.89 -13.43
CA THR A 8 -1.29 -7.95 -13.20
C THR A 8 -1.51 -7.70 -11.71
N PRO A 9 -2.42 -6.78 -11.32
CA PRO A 9 -2.77 -6.62 -9.91
C PRO A 9 -3.25 -7.98 -9.42
N SER A 10 -2.53 -8.54 -8.46
CA SER A 10 -2.93 -9.79 -7.85
C SER A 10 -4.14 -9.48 -6.99
N ASP A 11 -5.33 -9.79 -7.51
CA ASP A 11 -6.57 -9.96 -6.75
C ASP A 11 -6.34 -10.98 -5.62
N ASN A 12 -5.74 -10.52 -4.52
CA ASN A 12 -5.77 -11.21 -3.26
C ASN A 12 -6.88 -10.58 -2.44
N ASN A 13 -8.10 -11.02 -2.77
CA ASN A 13 -9.30 -10.80 -1.97
C ASN A 13 -9.10 -11.48 -0.61
N GLY A 14 -8.39 -10.81 0.29
CA GLY A 14 -8.01 -11.31 1.60
C GLY A 14 -8.30 -10.26 2.64
N ALA A 15 -9.57 -9.86 2.75
CA ALA A 15 -10.07 -8.81 3.62
C ALA A 15 -9.24 -7.53 3.52
N ASP A 16 -9.77 -6.55 2.78
CA ASP A 16 -9.23 -5.21 2.59
C ASP A 16 -9.25 -4.41 3.92
N VAL A 17 -8.60 -4.96 4.94
CA VAL A 17 -8.52 -4.39 6.27
C VAL A 17 -7.46 -3.33 6.16
N LYS A 18 -7.96 -2.11 5.94
CA LYS A 18 -7.18 -0.90 6.04
C LYS A 18 -6.30 -0.98 7.30
N PRO A 19 -4.96 -0.93 7.15
CA PRO A 19 -4.08 -0.99 8.30
C PRO A 19 -4.28 0.24 9.17
N THR A 20 -4.08 0.06 10.46
CA THR A 20 -4.29 1.09 11.49
C THR A 20 -2.97 1.44 12.16
N SER A 21 -3.00 2.39 13.10
CA SER A 21 -1.84 2.71 13.94
C SER A 21 -1.35 1.55 14.81
N ALA A 22 -2.10 0.46 14.90
CA ALA A 22 -1.64 -0.79 15.51
C ALA A 22 -0.68 -1.59 14.59
N ASN A 23 -0.82 -1.48 13.26
CA ASN A 23 0.04 -2.16 12.30
C ASN A 23 1.41 -1.49 12.20
N THR A 24 2.41 -2.24 11.73
CA THR A 24 3.75 -1.72 11.47
C THR A 24 3.79 -0.87 10.19
N VAL A 25 4.82 -0.04 10.06
CA VAL A 25 5.04 0.77 8.85
C VAL A 25 5.17 -0.11 7.60
N ASP A 26 5.76 -1.30 7.74
CA ASP A 26 5.93 -2.26 6.64
C ASP A 26 4.59 -2.78 6.15
N GLU A 27 3.71 -3.20 7.06
CA GLU A 27 2.35 -3.63 6.73
C GLU A 27 1.53 -2.52 6.06
N ILE A 28 1.67 -1.28 6.55
CA ILE A 28 1.00 -0.12 5.95
C ILE A 28 1.51 0.12 4.51
N LYS A 29 2.83 0.09 4.30
CA LYS A 29 3.44 0.25 2.98
C LYS A 29 3.02 -0.84 2.02
N LYS A 30 2.95 -2.09 2.49
CA LYS A 30 2.48 -3.23 1.70
C LYS A 30 1.02 -3.06 1.27
N TYR A 31 0.16 -2.53 2.13
CA TYR A 31 -1.22 -2.19 1.75
C TYR A 31 -1.22 -1.07 0.71
N LEU A 32 -0.47 0.01 0.92
CA LEU A 32 -0.39 1.12 -0.04
C LEU A 32 0.12 0.64 -1.41
N ASP A 33 1.14 -0.21 -1.46
CA ASP A 33 1.69 -0.82 -2.67
C ASP A 33 0.65 -1.71 -3.39
N ASN A 34 -0.01 -2.60 -2.63
CA ASN A 34 -1.09 -3.44 -3.15
C ASN A 34 -2.24 -2.62 -3.76
N HIS A 35 -2.55 -1.47 -3.15
CA HIS A 35 -3.61 -0.56 -3.58
C HIS A 35 -3.16 0.48 -4.63
N GLY A 36 -1.88 0.50 -4.98
CA GLY A 36 -1.31 1.51 -5.88
C GLY A 36 -1.36 2.94 -5.31
N ILE A 37 -1.43 3.08 -3.99
CA ILE A 37 -1.41 4.38 -3.31
C ILE A 37 0.05 4.82 -3.20
N ALA A 38 0.36 5.98 -3.80
CA ALA A 38 1.71 6.52 -3.74
C ALA A 38 2.06 7.01 -2.33
N TYR A 39 3.22 6.60 -1.85
CA TYR A 39 3.82 7.08 -0.59
C TYR A 39 5.31 7.37 -0.78
N THR A 40 5.86 8.21 0.09
CA THR A 40 7.29 8.51 0.14
C THR A 40 7.96 7.69 1.23
N SER A 41 9.20 7.28 1.01
CA SER A 41 9.99 6.57 2.03
C SER A 41 10.28 7.43 3.28
N THR A 42 10.13 8.74 3.15
CA THR A 42 10.24 9.73 4.22
C THR A 42 8.94 9.94 5.00
N ASP A 43 7.81 9.42 4.51
CA ASP A 43 6.54 9.53 5.22
C ASP A 43 6.61 8.77 6.53
N THR A 44 6.20 9.46 7.59
CA THR A 44 6.03 8.87 8.91
C THR A 44 4.84 7.93 8.93
N LYS A 45 4.78 7.05 9.93
CA LYS A 45 3.65 6.13 10.13
C LYS A 45 2.30 6.83 10.06
N ASP A 46 2.20 8.01 10.67
CA ASP A 46 0.99 8.83 10.68
C ASP A 46 0.61 9.32 9.28
N GLN A 47 1.58 9.84 8.52
CA GLN A 47 1.36 10.27 7.13
C GLN A 47 0.94 9.11 6.22
N LEU A 48 1.53 7.93 6.39
CA LEU A 48 1.14 6.72 5.65
C LEU A 48 -0.29 6.31 5.99
N LEU A 49 -0.72 6.44 7.25
CA LEU A 49 -2.09 6.16 7.68
C LEU A 49 -3.09 7.21 7.18
N ALA A 50 -2.68 8.47 7.10
CA ALA A 50 -3.50 9.56 6.55
C ALA A 50 -3.87 9.28 5.08
N LYS A 51 -2.95 8.72 4.29
CA LYS A 51 -3.19 8.31 2.89
C LYS A 51 -4.26 7.23 2.73
N LEU A 52 -4.58 6.50 3.80
CA LEU A 52 -5.61 5.47 3.80
C LEU A 52 -6.99 6.00 4.21
N GLY A 53 -7.07 7.21 4.78
CA GLY A 53 -8.26 7.75 5.45
C GLY A 53 -8.91 8.97 4.83
N GLU A 54 -8.50 9.34 3.63
CA GLU A 54 -9.17 10.32 2.78
C GLU A 54 -10.03 9.59 1.73
#